data_AF-A0A8S3RI35-F1
#
_entry.id   AF-A0A8S3RI35-F1
#
_cell.length_a   1.000
_cell.length_b   1.000
_cell.length_c   1.000
_cell.angle_alpha   90.00
_cell.angle_beta   90.00
_cell.angle_gamma   90.00
#
_symmetry.space_group_name_H-M   'P 1'
#
loop_
_entity.id
_entity.type
_entity.pdbx_description
1 polymer ?
#
loop_
_entity_poly.entity_id
_entity_poly.type
_entity_poly.pdbx_seq_one_letter_code
_entity_poly.pdbx_strand_id
1 'polypeptide(L)'
;MIGKMLKELIQFSWILFIFIMCAGVLYHSNMYPHHYDMWPSRGTGALYWRLWKIMSLPYWQIYGELFLDDLKGENNSNGSCTFIQSEWESDPSIERCVESDWAIMIIAAIYMLISNLLLVNLVIALFSYRFEEVQDNSDRLWKFWRYSIISDYSKRFPIPLNVPLHIFDVIRTLYRRKRASCKDASYKDYHKKCINGTCLPFDLLIDIQSKHAARCLFEEKNEKNP
;
A
#
# COMPACT_ATOMS: atom_id res chain seq x y z
N MET A 1 -2.72 -8.06 7.26
CA MET A 1 -2.14 -8.82 6.13
C MET A 1 -1.86 -7.92 4.93
N ILE A 2 -2.88 -7.35 4.27
CA ILE A 2 -2.71 -6.57 3.03
C ILE A 2 -1.72 -5.40 3.16
N GLY A 3 -1.74 -4.67 4.28
CA GLY A 3 -0.82 -3.55 4.51
C GLY A 3 0.66 -3.94 4.65
N LYS A 4 0.95 -5.16 5.14
CA LYS A 4 2.33 -5.67 5.25
C LYS A 4 2.86 -6.09 3.87
N MET A 5 2.01 -6.70 3.05
CA MET A 5 2.32 -7.03 1.64
C MET A 5 2.56 -5.77 0.81
N LEU A 6 1.71 -4.75 0.97
CA LEU A 6 1.80 -3.49 0.23
C LEU A 6 3.11 -2.74 0.50
N LYS A 7 3.63 -2.79 1.74
CA LYS A 7 4.90 -2.14 2.07
C LYS A 7 6.08 -2.71 1.28
N GLU A 8 6.15 -4.03 1.16
CA GLU A 8 7.18 -4.73 0.38
C GLU A 8 6.97 -4.51 -1.13
N LEU A 9 5.71 -4.50 -1.59
CA LEU A 9 5.37 -4.19 -2.98
C LEU A 9 5.80 -2.77 -3.38
N ILE A 10 5.61 -1.79 -2.50
CA ILE A 10 6.02 -0.39 -2.75
C ILE A 10 7.53 -0.29 -2.95
N GLN A 11 8.33 -1.03 -2.18
CA GLN A 11 9.79 -1.04 -2.37
C GLN A 11 10.17 -1.55 -3.75
N PHE A 12 9.50 -2.58 -4.25
CA PHE A 12 9.73 -3.09 -5.61
C PHE A 12 9.22 -2.11 -6.68
N SER A 13 8.07 -1.47 -6.45
CA SER A 13 7.47 -0.49 -7.36
C SER A 13 8.43 0.66 -7.70
N TRP A 14 9.34 1.03 -6.80
CA TRP A 14 10.37 2.03 -7.09
C TRP A 14 11.31 1.64 -8.24
N ILE A 15 11.63 0.35 -8.41
CA ILE A 15 12.47 -0.13 -9.52
C ILE A 15 11.71 0.01 -10.84
N LEU A 16 10.43 -0.40 -10.85
CA LEU A 16 9.54 -0.23 -11.99
C LEU A 16 9.42 1.26 -12.37
N PHE A 17 9.26 2.14 -11.38
CA PHE A 17 9.18 3.59 -11.58
C PHE A 17 10.44 4.16 -12.25
N ILE A 18 11.64 3.78 -11.78
CA ILE A 18 12.90 4.23 -12.39
C ILE A 18 13.01 3.75 -13.84
N PHE A 19 12.61 2.49 -14.11
CA PHE A 19 12.64 1.94 -15.45
C PHE A 19 11.70 2.67 -16.42
N ILE A 20 10.48 2.99 -15.97
CA ILE A 20 9.52 3.80 -16.72
C ILE A 20 10.11 5.19 -17.01
N MET A 21 10.75 5.82 -16.02
CA MET A 21 11.33 7.16 -16.18
C MET A 21 12.45 7.18 -17.22
N CYS A 22 13.32 6.17 -17.21
CA CYS A 22 14.38 6.02 -18.21
C CYS A 22 13.82 5.93 -19.63
N ALA A 23 12.83 5.05 -19.85
CA ALA A 23 12.17 4.90 -21.15
C ALA A 23 11.44 6.19 -21.59
N GLY A 24 10.74 6.84 -20.67
CA GLY A 24 10.05 8.11 -20.95
C GLY A 24 11.00 9.20 -21.41
N VAL A 25 12.16 9.36 -20.75
CA VAL A 25 13.18 10.34 -21.15
C VAL A 25 13.76 10.01 -22.53
N LEU A 26 13.99 8.72 -22.84
CA LEU A 26 14.47 8.31 -24.16
C LEU A 26 13.48 8.64 -25.27
N TYR A 27 12.18 8.39 -25.05
CA TYR A 27 11.14 8.78 -26.01
C TYR A 27 11.07 10.28 -26.18
N HIS A 28 11.05 11.05 -25.08
CA HIS A 28 10.98 12.50 -25.16
C HIS A 28 12.19 13.11 -25.88
N SER A 29 13.39 12.56 -25.65
CA SER A 29 14.63 13.05 -26.27
C SER A 29 14.64 12.84 -27.79
N ASN A 30 14.08 11.74 -28.29
CA ASN A 30 14.00 11.45 -29.72
C ASN A 30 12.79 12.08 -30.41
N MET A 31 11.63 12.14 -29.75
CA MET A 31 10.41 12.72 -30.34
C MET A 31 10.47 14.24 -30.39
N TYR A 32 11.12 14.86 -29.39
CA TYR A 32 11.18 16.32 -29.25
C TYR A 32 12.64 16.84 -29.14
N PRO A 33 13.50 16.70 -30.18
CA PRO A 33 14.82 17.30 -30.17
C PRO A 33 14.77 18.83 -29.97
N HIS A 34 15.79 19.39 -29.31
CA HIS A 34 15.93 20.83 -29.02
C HIS A 34 14.83 21.46 -28.15
N HIS A 35 13.94 20.66 -27.57
CA HIS A 35 12.91 21.14 -26.66
C HIS A 35 13.37 20.98 -25.20
N TYR A 36 13.89 22.06 -24.60
CA TYR A 36 14.57 22.03 -23.30
C TYR A 36 13.64 22.33 -22.11
N ASP A 37 12.43 22.81 -22.36
CA ASP A 37 11.47 23.17 -21.32
C ASP A 37 10.80 21.93 -20.72
N MET A 38 11.35 21.43 -19.62
CA MET A 38 10.80 20.29 -18.88
C MET A 38 9.71 20.68 -17.87
N TRP A 39 9.75 21.91 -17.37
CA TRP A 39 8.85 22.42 -16.33
C TRP A 39 7.97 23.53 -16.91
N PRO A 40 6.68 23.62 -16.53
CA PRO A 40 5.83 24.72 -16.97
C PRO A 40 6.47 26.06 -16.59
N SER A 41 6.69 26.92 -17.59
CA SER A 41 7.12 28.28 -17.36
C SER A 41 6.06 29.03 -16.55
N ARG A 42 6.46 29.97 -15.67
CA ARG A 42 5.56 30.69 -14.76
C ARG A 42 4.42 31.37 -15.56
N GLY A 43 3.24 30.76 -15.60
CA GLY A 43 2.06 31.32 -16.28
C GLY A 43 1.20 30.29 -17.02
N THR A 44 1.76 29.16 -17.44
CA THR A 44 0.97 28.04 -17.97
C THR A 44 0.44 27.22 -16.79
N GLY A 45 -0.88 27.05 -16.70
CA GLY A 45 -1.55 26.42 -15.56
C GLY A 45 -0.88 25.11 -15.10
N ALA A 46 -0.89 24.87 -13.79
CA ALA A 46 -0.28 23.73 -13.12
C ALA A 46 -0.82 22.34 -13.55
N LEU A 47 -1.59 22.25 -14.65
CA LEU A 47 -2.28 21.04 -15.10
C LEU A 47 -1.53 20.27 -16.20
N TYR A 48 -0.51 20.85 -16.84
CA TYR A 48 0.27 20.17 -17.87
C TYR A 48 1.71 19.95 -17.42
N TRP A 49 1.90 19.03 -16.48
CA TRP A 49 3.24 18.63 -16.08
C TRP A 49 3.81 17.79 -17.22
N ARG A 50 4.75 18.34 -17.98
CA ARG A 50 5.39 17.59 -19.07
C ARG A 50 6.04 16.30 -18.57
N LEU A 51 6.51 16.26 -17.32
CA LEU A 51 6.93 15.03 -16.64
C LEU A 51 5.82 13.95 -16.60
N TRP A 52 4.56 14.34 -16.40
CA TRP A 52 3.43 13.42 -16.45
C TRP A 52 3.26 12.83 -17.85
N LYS A 53 3.36 13.66 -18.90
CA LYS A 53 3.31 13.19 -20.30
C LYS A 53 4.44 12.20 -20.60
N ILE A 54 5.66 12.54 -20.21
CA ILE A 54 6.86 11.69 -20.34
C ILE A 54 6.69 10.33 -19.66
N MET A 55 6.09 10.30 -18.46
CA MET A 55 5.89 9.06 -17.70
C MET A 55 4.68 8.25 -18.20
N SER A 56 3.63 8.93 -18.65
CA SER A 56 2.35 8.29 -19.00
C SER A 56 2.45 7.35 -20.21
N LEU A 57 3.21 7.73 -21.24
CA LEU A 57 3.35 6.94 -22.46
C LEU A 57 3.98 5.54 -22.21
N PRO A 58 5.20 5.43 -21.63
CA PRO A 58 5.78 4.13 -21.28
C PRO A 58 4.96 3.38 -20.21
N TYR A 59 4.28 4.09 -19.30
CA TYR A 59 3.41 3.45 -18.31
C TYR A 59 2.26 2.67 -18.96
N TRP A 60 1.51 3.28 -19.88
CA TRP A 60 0.40 2.62 -20.56
C TRP A 60 0.86 1.48 -21.48
N GLN A 61 2.05 1.59 -22.05
CA GLN A 61 2.68 0.53 -22.83
C GLN A 61 2.85 -0.78 -22.04
N ILE A 62 3.14 -0.72 -20.74
CA ILE A 62 3.19 -1.93 -19.88
C ILE A 62 1.84 -2.65 -19.83
N TYR A 63 0.73 -1.93 -19.95
CA TYR A 63 -0.61 -2.50 -19.96
C TYR A 63 -1.09 -2.93 -21.36
N GLY A 64 -0.26 -2.76 -22.39
CA GLY A 64 -0.56 -3.18 -23.77
C GLY A 64 -1.06 -2.08 -24.69
N GLU A 65 -1.12 -0.83 -24.24
CA GLU A 65 -1.50 0.32 -25.09
C GLU A 65 -0.24 0.92 -25.72
N LEU A 66 -0.01 0.71 -27.03
CA LEU A 66 1.24 1.11 -27.68
C LEU A 66 1.30 2.56 -28.15
N PHE A 67 0.16 3.22 -28.43
CA PHE A 67 0.09 4.57 -29.00
C PHE A 67 1.00 4.79 -30.24
N LEU A 68 0.94 3.85 -31.20
CA LEU A 68 1.80 3.88 -32.39
C LEU A 68 1.61 5.15 -33.24
N ASP A 69 0.39 5.69 -33.28
CA ASP A 69 0.06 6.88 -34.08
C ASP A 69 0.75 8.13 -33.51
N ASP A 70 0.86 8.20 -32.18
CA ASP A 70 1.58 9.25 -31.46
C ASP A 70 3.10 9.10 -31.65
N LEU A 71 3.62 7.86 -31.61
CA LEU A 71 5.05 7.56 -31.82
C LEU A 71 5.52 7.85 -33.25
N LYS A 72 4.67 7.59 -34.24
CA LYS A 72 4.98 7.82 -35.66
C LYS A 72 4.74 9.26 -36.11
N GLY A 73 4.06 10.08 -35.30
CA GLY A 73 3.69 11.44 -35.66
C GLY A 73 2.58 11.51 -36.71
N GLU A 74 1.76 10.47 -36.84
CA GLU A 74 0.66 10.42 -37.82
C GLU A 74 -0.46 11.43 -37.44
N ASN A 75 -0.59 11.69 -36.14
CA ASN A 75 -1.51 12.69 -35.57
C ASN A 75 -1.11 14.16 -35.86
N ASN A 76 0.09 14.41 -36.41
CA ASN A 76 0.51 15.76 -36.82
C ASN A 76 -0.38 16.36 -37.93
N SER A 77 -1.17 15.54 -38.62
CA SER A 77 -2.05 15.95 -39.72
C SER A 77 -3.38 16.58 -39.28
N ASN A 78 -3.82 16.35 -38.03
CA ASN A 78 -5.15 16.74 -37.55
C ASN A 78 -5.13 17.83 -36.45
N GLY A 79 -3.96 18.29 -36.02
CA GLY A 79 -3.79 19.25 -34.90
C GLY A 79 -2.98 20.50 -35.27
N SER A 80 -3.07 21.54 -34.41
CA SER A 80 -2.28 22.77 -34.50
C SER A 80 -0.87 22.60 -33.92
N CYS A 81 -0.09 21.67 -34.48
CA CYS A 81 1.32 21.51 -34.10
C CYS A 81 2.22 22.23 -35.10
N THR A 82 3.39 22.71 -34.66
CA THR A 82 4.37 23.36 -35.53
C THR A 82 5.76 22.76 -35.35
N PHE A 83 6.56 22.77 -36.41
CA PHE A 83 7.99 22.43 -36.37
C PHE A 83 8.86 23.66 -36.09
N ILE A 84 8.31 24.87 -36.22
CA ILE A 84 9.04 26.14 -36.10
C ILE A 84 9.26 26.48 -34.63
N GLN A 85 10.53 26.65 -34.24
CA GLN A 85 10.91 26.91 -32.86
C GLN A 85 10.24 28.15 -32.25
N SER A 86 10.25 29.26 -32.99
CA SER A 86 9.74 30.54 -32.49
C SER A 86 8.23 30.53 -32.18
N GLU A 87 7.45 29.66 -32.83
CA GLU A 87 6.00 29.62 -32.68
C GLU A 87 5.59 28.97 -31.35
N TRP A 88 6.08 27.76 -31.06
CA TRP A 88 5.80 27.08 -29.79
C TRP A 88 6.51 27.70 -28.58
N GLU A 89 7.58 28.47 -28.79
CA GLU A 89 8.26 29.22 -27.72
C GLU A 89 7.49 30.52 -27.37
N SER A 90 6.78 31.09 -28.34
CA SER A 90 5.98 32.32 -28.16
C SER A 90 4.57 32.08 -27.64
N ASP A 91 3.94 30.96 -28.03
CA ASP A 91 2.58 30.61 -27.64
C ASP A 91 2.54 29.21 -27.01
N PRO A 92 2.27 29.10 -25.70
CA PRO A 92 2.19 27.81 -25.01
C PRO A 92 0.97 26.96 -25.40
N SER A 93 0.04 27.48 -26.21
CA SER A 93 -1.09 26.70 -26.75
C SER A 93 -0.72 25.87 -27.98
N ILE A 94 0.44 26.15 -28.60
CA ILE A 94 0.94 25.45 -29.78
C ILE A 94 1.97 24.42 -29.34
N GLU A 95 1.68 23.14 -29.57
CA GLU A 95 2.62 22.05 -29.28
C GLU A 95 3.60 21.82 -30.46
N ARG A 96 4.81 21.37 -30.16
CA ARG A 96 5.75 20.93 -31.19
C ARG A 96 5.25 19.62 -31.81
N CYS A 97 5.32 19.49 -33.13
CA CYS A 97 4.99 18.21 -33.79
C CYS A 97 6.03 17.13 -33.44
N VAL A 98 5.57 15.87 -33.39
CA VAL A 98 6.46 14.72 -33.14
C VAL A 98 7.35 14.48 -34.35
N GLU A 99 8.64 14.28 -34.11
CA GLU A 99 9.61 13.87 -35.13
C GLU A 99 9.64 12.34 -35.24
N SER A 100 9.41 11.84 -36.46
CA SER A 100 9.34 10.40 -36.73
C SER A 100 10.75 9.84 -36.93
N ASP A 101 11.26 9.12 -35.93
CA ASP A 101 12.53 8.39 -36.01
C ASP A 101 12.29 6.87 -35.87
N TRP A 102 12.95 6.07 -36.71
CA TRP A 102 12.91 4.61 -36.67
C TRP A 102 13.51 4.06 -35.37
N ALA A 103 14.44 4.79 -34.75
CA ALA A 103 15.05 4.42 -33.48
C ALA A 103 14.01 4.31 -32.35
N ILE A 104 13.00 5.19 -32.34
CA ILE A 104 11.92 5.18 -31.34
C ILE A 104 11.15 3.86 -31.38
N MET A 105 10.87 3.35 -32.58
CA MET A 105 10.14 2.10 -32.76
C MET A 105 10.93 0.88 -32.25
N ILE A 106 12.25 0.89 -32.43
CA ILE A 106 13.13 -0.17 -31.89
C ILE A 106 13.21 -0.09 -30.37
N ILE A 107 13.40 1.12 -29.81
CA ILE A 107 13.43 1.34 -28.37
C ILE A 107 12.11 0.87 -27.75
N ALA A 108 10.97 1.18 -28.39
CA ALA A 108 9.66 0.75 -27.93
C ALA A 108 9.48 -0.77 -27.97
N ALA A 109 9.94 -1.44 -29.03
CA ALA A 109 9.89 -2.90 -29.11
C ALA A 109 10.73 -3.57 -28.00
N ILE A 110 11.95 -3.08 -27.77
CA ILE A 110 12.84 -3.59 -26.72
C ILE A 110 12.25 -3.31 -25.33
N TYR A 111 11.73 -2.11 -25.10
CA TYR A 111 11.08 -1.72 -23.86
C TYR A 111 9.89 -2.64 -23.54
N MET A 112 8.99 -2.84 -24.50
CA MET A 112 7.82 -3.71 -24.37
C MET A 112 8.21 -5.16 -24.08
N LEU A 113 9.29 -5.66 -24.69
CA LEU A 113 9.78 -7.01 -24.44
C LEU A 113 10.31 -7.15 -23.01
N ILE A 114 11.18 -6.23 -22.58
CA ILE A 114 11.79 -6.27 -21.25
C ILE A 114 10.73 -6.05 -20.16
N SER A 115 9.84 -5.08 -20.34
CA SER A 115 8.83 -4.75 -19.32
C SER A 115 7.84 -5.90 -19.12
N ASN A 116 7.33 -6.50 -20.20
CA ASN A 116 6.32 -7.55 -20.11
C ASN A 116 6.92 -8.93 -19.77
N LEU A 117 8.07 -9.30 -20.35
CA LEU A 117 8.64 -10.64 -20.12
C LEU A 117 9.50 -10.72 -18.86
N LEU A 118 10.26 -9.67 -18.56
CA LEU A 118 11.19 -9.69 -17.42
C LEU A 118 10.56 -9.00 -16.23
N LEU A 119 10.13 -7.74 -16.39
CA LEU A 119 9.85 -6.88 -15.25
C LEU A 119 8.52 -7.21 -14.57
N VAL A 120 7.41 -7.28 -15.33
CA VAL A 120 6.08 -7.65 -14.80
C VAL A 120 6.09 -9.08 -14.26
N ASN A 121 6.66 -10.03 -14.98
CA ASN A 121 6.72 -11.43 -14.55
C ASN A 121 7.54 -11.60 -13.27
N LEU A 122 8.64 -10.86 -13.13
CA LEU A 122 9.43 -10.87 -11.90
C LEU A 122 8.69 -10.19 -10.73
N VAL A 123 7.91 -9.11 -10.98
CA VAL A 123 7.04 -8.50 -9.96
C VAL A 123 6.04 -9.53 -9.44
N ILE A 124 5.35 -10.23 -10.35
CA ILE A 124 4.31 -11.20 -10.01
C ILE A 124 4.91 -12.39 -9.25
N ALA A 125 6.08 -12.87 -9.67
CA ALA A 125 6.78 -13.96 -9.00
C ALA A 125 7.18 -13.57 -7.57
N LEU A 126 7.76 -12.38 -7.39
CA LEU A 126 8.12 -11.86 -6.06
C LEU A 126 6.90 -11.59 -5.19
N PHE A 127 5.81 -11.08 -5.78
CA PHE A 127 4.56 -10.87 -5.06
C PHE A 127 4.02 -12.21 -4.53
N SER A 128 3.98 -13.24 -5.38
CA SER A 128 3.54 -14.58 -4.99
C SER A 128 4.41 -15.17 -3.86
N TYR A 129 5.74 -15.03 -3.98
CA TYR A 129 6.67 -15.51 -2.95
C TYR A 129 6.50 -14.79 -1.61
N ARG A 130 6.42 -13.46 -1.60
CA ARG A 130 6.19 -12.67 -0.39
C ARG A 130 4.78 -12.86 0.17
N PHE A 131 3.81 -13.13 -0.70
CA PHE A 131 2.44 -13.43 -0.31
C PHE A 131 2.37 -14.69 0.55
N GLU A 132 3.07 -15.75 0.15
CA GLU A 132 3.12 -16.98 0.91
C GLU A 132 3.78 -16.77 2.29
N GLU A 133 4.93 -16.09 2.34
CA GLU A 133 5.65 -15.82 3.59
C GLU A 133 4.86 -14.96 4.60
N VAL A 134 4.14 -13.95 4.11
CA VAL A 134 3.39 -13.02 4.97
C VAL A 134 1.97 -13.52 5.27
N GLN A 135 1.40 -14.43 4.46
CA GLN A 135 0.14 -15.13 4.76
C GLN A 135 0.29 -15.96 6.04
N ASP A 136 1.33 -16.79 6.14
CA ASP A 136 1.55 -17.67 7.31
C ASP A 136 1.64 -16.90 8.63
N ASN A 137 2.35 -15.77 8.61
CA ASN A 137 2.47 -14.89 9.77
C ASN A 137 1.14 -14.18 10.09
N SER A 138 0.40 -13.78 9.06
CA SER A 138 -0.89 -13.11 9.22
C SER A 138 -1.97 -14.05 9.76
N ASP A 139 -1.96 -15.32 9.37
CA ASP A 139 -2.92 -16.33 9.85
C ASP A 139 -2.71 -16.66 11.32
N ARG A 140 -1.47 -16.71 11.80
CA ARG A 140 -1.16 -16.86 13.23
C ARG A 140 -1.69 -15.68 14.04
N LEU A 141 -1.44 -14.45 13.58
CA LEU A 141 -1.97 -13.23 14.19
C LEU A 141 -3.50 -13.18 14.14
N TRP A 142 -4.11 -13.56 13.02
CA TRP A 142 -5.56 -13.58 12.89
C TRP A 142 -6.20 -14.59 13.85
N LYS A 143 -5.61 -15.77 14.03
CA LYS A 143 -6.07 -16.76 15.03
C LYS A 143 -5.97 -16.21 16.45
N PHE A 144 -4.90 -15.48 16.79
CA PHE A 144 -4.75 -14.80 18.08
C PHE A 144 -5.83 -13.73 18.30
N TRP A 145 -6.00 -12.82 17.33
CA TRP A 145 -7.02 -11.78 17.39
C TRP A 145 -8.44 -12.35 17.44
N ARG A 146 -8.71 -13.40 16.66
CA ARG A 146 -9.99 -14.11 16.68
C ARG A 146 -10.29 -14.67 18.06
N TYR A 147 -9.31 -15.29 18.71
CA TYR A 147 -9.47 -15.77 20.08
C TYR A 147 -9.80 -14.63 21.05
N SER A 148 -9.05 -13.53 20.98
CA SER A 148 -9.28 -12.34 21.81
C SER A 148 -10.70 -11.79 21.61
N ILE A 149 -11.16 -11.67 20.36
CA ILE A 149 -12.50 -11.18 20.04
C ILE A 149 -13.57 -12.12 20.57
N ILE A 150 -13.44 -13.44 20.35
CA ILE A 150 -14.42 -14.41 20.84
C ILE A 150 -14.48 -14.40 22.38
N SER A 151 -13.33 -14.31 23.05
CA SER A 151 -13.25 -14.18 24.51
C SER A 151 -13.96 -12.92 25.01
N ASP A 152 -13.74 -11.78 24.36
CA ASP A 152 -14.40 -10.52 24.69
C ASP A 152 -15.92 -10.59 24.50
N TYR A 153 -16.37 -11.18 23.40
CA TYR A 153 -17.80 -11.31 23.10
C TYR A 153 -18.50 -12.35 23.99
N SER A 154 -17.80 -13.39 24.46
CA SER A 154 -18.38 -14.37 25.40
C SER A 154 -18.80 -13.74 26.73
N LYS A 155 -18.20 -12.61 27.13
CA LYS A 155 -18.50 -11.89 28.38
C LYS A 155 -19.48 -10.73 28.18
N ARG A 156 -19.78 -10.34 26.93
CA ARG A 156 -20.60 -9.16 26.62
C ARG A 156 -22.04 -9.56 26.32
N PHE A 157 -22.99 -8.87 26.96
CA PHE A 157 -24.40 -8.95 26.61
C PHE A 157 -24.70 -8.09 25.38
N PRO A 158 -25.69 -8.45 24.55
CA PRO A 158 -26.05 -7.68 23.37
C PRO A 158 -26.38 -6.23 23.75
N ILE A 159 -26.02 -5.30 22.87
CA ILE A 159 -26.07 -3.84 23.05
C ILE A 159 -27.34 -3.33 23.75
N PRO A 160 -28.58 -3.78 23.43
CA PRO A 160 -29.78 -3.28 24.12
C PRO A 160 -29.90 -3.71 25.59
N LEU A 161 -29.29 -4.82 26.00
CA LEU A 161 -29.41 -5.37 27.37
C LEU A 161 -28.20 -5.03 28.26
N ASN A 162 -27.12 -4.47 27.70
CA ASN A 162 -25.89 -4.19 28.44
C ASN A 162 -26.08 -3.13 29.55
N VAL A 163 -26.85 -2.07 29.26
CA VAL A 163 -27.10 -0.96 30.19
C VAL A 163 -27.91 -1.39 31.43
N PRO A 164 -29.09 -2.04 31.31
CA PRO A 164 -29.86 -2.46 32.49
C PRO A 164 -29.15 -3.51 33.33
N LEU A 165 -28.39 -4.43 32.72
CA LEU A 165 -27.64 -5.47 33.44
C LEU A 165 -26.49 -4.87 34.29
N HIS A 166 -25.74 -3.92 33.74
CA HIS A 166 -24.72 -3.20 34.51
C HIS A 166 -25.32 -2.38 35.67
N ILE A 167 -26.47 -1.73 35.47
CA ILE A 167 -27.18 -1.00 36.52
C ILE A 167 -27.61 -1.95 37.65
N PHE A 168 -28.15 -3.13 37.31
CA PHE A 168 -28.54 -4.15 38.29
C PHE A 168 -27.34 -4.66 39.11
N ASP A 169 -26.20 -4.93 38.47
CA ASP A 169 -24.99 -5.39 39.16
C ASP A 169 -24.39 -4.32 40.09
N VAL A 170 -24.41 -3.05 39.68
CA VAL A 170 -23.99 -1.92 40.55
C VAL A 170 -24.90 -1.79 41.76
N ILE A 171 -26.22 -1.84 41.57
CA ILE A 171 -27.20 -1.78 42.67
C ILE A 171 -27.00 -2.96 43.62
N ARG A 172 -26.85 -4.19 43.09
CA ARG A 172 -26.59 -5.39 43.89
C ARG A 172 -25.30 -5.27 44.70
N THR A 173 -24.26 -4.69 44.13
CA THR A 173 -22.97 -4.48 44.80
C THR A 173 -23.08 -3.44 45.91
N LEU A 174 -23.82 -2.34 45.71
CA LEU A 174 -24.08 -1.33 46.74
C LEU A 174 -24.92 -1.89 47.90
N TYR A 175 -25.94 -2.69 47.61
CA TYR A 175 -26.74 -3.37 48.63
C TYR A 175 -25.92 -4.41 49.42
N ARG A 176 -25.02 -5.15 48.75
CA ARG A 176 -24.11 -6.09 49.41
C ARG A 176 -23.07 -5.37 50.27
N ARG A 177 -22.52 -4.24 49.84
CA ARG A 177 -21.62 -3.40 50.65
C ARG A 177 -22.31 -2.85 51.91
N LYS A 178 -23.60 -2.54 51.84
CA LYS A 178 -24.38 -2.15 53.03
C LYS A 178 -24.71 -3.32 53.97
N ARG A 179 -24.69 -4.58 53.51
CA ARG A 179 -24.94 -5.78 54.33
C ARG A 179 -23.68 -6.55 54.75
N ALA A 180 -22.53 -6.32 54.11
CA ALA A 180 -21.29 -7.01 54.38
C ALA A 180 -20.40 -6.20 55.34
N SER A 181 -20.81 -6.13 56.60
CA SER A 181 -19.87 -5.85 57.71
C SER A 181 -19.17 -7.13 58.19
N CYS A 182 -19.47 -8.31 57.65
CA CYS A 182 -18.72 -9.56 57.85
C CYS A 182 -19.32 -10.67 56.97
N LYS A 183 -18.60 -11.13 55.94
CA LYS A 183 -18.51 -12.52 55.45
C LYS A 183 -17.92 -12.58 54.04
N ASP A 184 -16.89 -13.40 53.94
CA ASP A 184 -16.03 -13.83 52.84
C ASP A 184 -16.44 -13.49 51.40
N ALA A 185 -15.50 -12.84 50.72
CA ALA A 185 -15.50 -12.63 49.28
C ALA A 185 -15.11 -13.92 48.54
N SER A 186 -16.08 -14.81 48.32
CA SER A 186 -15.97 -15.83 47.26
C SER A 186 -16.59 -15.28 45.97
N TYR A 187 -15.77 -14.61 45.17
CA TYR A 187 -16.11 -14.18 43.82
C TYR A 187 -15.83 -15.34 42.86
N LYS A 188 -16.89 -16.00 42.38
CA LYS A 188 -16.82 -17.01 41.32
C LYS A 188 -16.29 -16.37 40.05
N ASP A 189 -15.02 -16.63 39.76
CA ASP A 189 -14.33 -16.21 38.55
C ASP A 189 -14.16 -17.46 37.67
N TYR A 190 -14.99 -17.61 36.64
CA TYR A 190 -15.05 -18.81 35.79
C TYR A 190 -13.87 -18.94 34.80
N HIS A 191 -12.79 -18.17 34.96
CA HIS A 191 -11.63 -18.24 34.07
C HIS A 191 -10.32 -17.84 34.78
N LYS A 192 -9.95 -18.52 35.88
CA LYS A 192 -8.59 -18.45 36.43
C LYS A 192 -7.84 -19.73 36.10
N LYS A 193 -6.76 -19.62 35.33
CA LYS A 193 -5.81 -20.72 35.12
C LYS A 193 -4.66 -20.51 36.10
N CYS A 194 -4.65 -21.27 37.19
CA CYS A 194 -3.57 -21.20 38.17
C CYS A 194 -2.39 -22.03 37.66
N ILE A 195 -1.22 -21.40 37.50
CA ILE A 195 0.06 -22.06 37.17
C ILE A 195 0.99 -21.80 38.35
N ASN A 196 1.61 -22.85 38.91
CA ASN A 196 2.54 -22.78 40.05
C ASN A 196 2.07 -21.91 41.24
N GLY A 197 0.84 -22.13 41.70
CA GLY A 197 0.33 -21.49 42.93
C GLY A 197 -0.07 -20.01 42.79
N THR A 198 0.19 -19.38 41.65
CA THR A 198 -0.29 -18.02 41.35
C THR A 198 -1.50 -18.07 40.42
N CYS A 199 -2.66 -17.62 40.91
CA CYS A 199 -3.87 -17.50 40.10
C CYS A 199 -3.95 -16.10 39.49
N LEU A 200 -3.43 -15.96 38.25
CA LEU A 200 -3.59 -14.72 37.49
C LEU A 200 -4.97 -14.66 36.81
N PRO A 201 -5.61 -13.47 36.77
CA PRO A 201 -6.77 -13.27 35.90
C PRO A 201 -6.37 -13.51 34.44
N PHE A 202 -7.20 -14.23 33.70
CA PHE A 202 -6.89 -14.65 32.32
C PHE A 202 -6.60 -13.46 31.39
N ASP A 203 -7.27 -12.32 31.62
CA ASP A 203 -7.05 -11.09 30.85
C ASP A 203 -5.64 -10.51 31.06
N LEU A 204 -5.06 -10.65 32.28
CA LEU A 204 -3.67 -10.26 32.57
C LEU A 204 -2.67 -11.26 31.96
N LEU A 205 -3.03 -12.54 31.87
CA LEU A 205 -2.20 -13.55 31.22
C LEU A 205 -2.15 -13.32 29.69
N ILE A 206 -3.27 -12.92 29.07
CA ILE A 206 -3.31 -12.51 27.66
C ILE A 206 -2.49 -11.24 27.45
N ASP A 207 -2.58 -10.24 28.33
CA ASP A 207 -1.78 -9.00 28.21
C ASP A 207 -0.28 -9.27 28.39
N ILE A 208 0.10 -10.18 29.30
CA ILE A 208 1.49 -10.62 29.45
C ILE A 208 1.96 -11.40 28.23
N GLN A 209 1.17 -12.34 27.71
CA GLN A 209 1.54 -13.11 26.52
C GLN A 209 1.54 -12.27 25.24
N SER A 210 0.65 -11.28 25.10
CA SER A 210 0.64 -10.36 23.97
C SER A 210 1.87 -9.43 24.01
N LYS A 211 2.23 -8.91 25.18
CA LYS A 211 3.46 -8.12 25.39
C LYS A 211 4.73 -8.94 25.20
N HIS A 212 4.72 -10.21 25.60
CA HIS A 212 5.85 -11.11 25.40
C HIS A 212 6.00 -11.51 23.93
N ALA A 213 4.89 -11.86 23.26
CA ALA A 213 4.87 -12.14 21.83
C ALA A 213 5.26 -10.91 20.99
N ALA A 214 4.82 -9.72 21.36
CA ALA A 214 5.24 -8.47 20.72
C ALA A 214 6.74 -8.21 20.89
N ARG A 215 7.32 -8.55 22.05
CA ARG A 215 8.77 -8.46 22.29
C ARG A 215 9.56 -9.46 21.46
N CYS A 216 9.17 -10.73 21.44
CA CYS A 216 9.83 -11.75 20.64
C CYS A 216 9.74 -11.44 19.13
N LEU A 217 8.61 -10.88 18.65
CA LEU A 217 8.47 -10.42 17.27
C LEU A 217 9.34 -9.21 16.95
N PHE A 218 9.66 -8.36 17.93
CA PHE A 218 10.60 -7.25 17.78
C PHE A 218 12.05 -7.74 17.76
N GLU A 219 12.39 -8.72 18.59
CA GLU A 219 13.73 -9.34 18.64
C GLU A 219 14.03 -10.14 17.38
N GLU A 220 13.09 -10.95 16.88
CA GLU A 220 13.27 -11.72 15.64
C GLU A 220 13.41 -10.79 14.41
N LYS A 221 12.83 -9.59 14.47
CA LYS A 221 12.97 -8.56 13.43
C LYS A 221 14.33 -7.85 13.48
N ASN A 222 14.94 -7.74 14.66
CA ASN A 222 16.29 -7.19 14.83
C ASN A 222 17.39 -8.22 14.49
N GLU A 223 17.11 -9.51 14.65
CA GLU A 223 18.08 -10.57 14.34
C GLU A 223 18.15 -10.90 12.83
N LYS A 224 17.05 -10.68 12.09
CA LYS A 224 16.98 -10.87 10.63
C LYS A 224 17.43 -9.66 9.79
N ASN A 225 17.73 -8.52 10.42
CA ASN A 225 18.30 -7.33 9.78
C ASN A 225 19.52 -6.84 10.61
N PRO A 226 20.73 -7.37 10.37
CA PRO A 226 21.95 -6.67 10.76
C PRO A 226 22.12 -5.37 9.96
#